data_AF-A0A7X7E2K9-F1
#
_entry.id   AF-A0A7X7E2K9-F1
#
_cell.length_a   1.000
_cell.length_b   1.000
_cell.length_c   1.000
_cell.angle_alpha   90.00
_cell.angle_beta   90.00
_cell.angle_gamma   90.00
#
_symmetry.space_group_name_H-M   'P 1'
#
loop_
_entity.id
_entity.type
_entity.pdbx_description
1 polymer ?
#
loop_
_entity_poly.entity_id
_entity_poly.type
_entity_poly.pdbx_seq_one_letter_code
_entity_poly.pdbx_strand_id
1 'polypeptide(L)'
;MLSLINYYAVNGGIINGAIFFVAVAILYIGLSKLFQYKKIRLHSKQQSAENLDYVYGSFIAGFSNNKNSCSLQFFKNRYREYLLMVIPELESGLDTMATLIQIAPFLGLLGTVAGMIETFSLITTYGTANPVILTEGITVSLLTTQAGLVVAFPCMLFHNYLCNKKEFLVREIFSQGEYIASQLKKR
;
A
#
# COMPACT_ATOMS: atom_id res chain seq x y z
N MET A 1 26.25 -10.29 -9.90
CA MET A 1 25.08 -9.79 -9.13
C MET A 1 25.37 -9.74 -7.62
N LEU A 2 25.79 -10.83 -6.99
CA LEU A 2 26.18 -10.85 -5.56
C LEU A 2 27.35 -9.90 -5.21
N SER A 3 28.35 -9.71 -6.08
CA SER A 3 29.44 -8.75 -5.84
C SER A 3 28.96 -7.29 -5.84
N LEU A 4 27.97 -6.97 -6.68
CA LEU A 4 27.36 -5.64 -6.76
C LEU A 4 26.54 -5.32 -5.51
N ILE A 5 25.80 -6.32 -4.99
CA ILE A 5 25.02 -6.18 -3.74
C ILE A 5 25.96 -6.04 -2.53
N ASN A 6 27.07 -6.78 -2.50
CA ASN A 6 28.05 -6.68 -1.41
C ASN A 6 28.81 -5.34 -1.47
N TYR A 7 29.17 -4.87 -2.67
CA TYR A 7 29.72 -3.52 -2.89
C TYR A 7 28.76 -2.42 -2.43
N TYR A 8 27.45 -2.61 -2.68
CA TYR A 8 26.38 -1.72 -2.23
C TYR A 8 26.23 -1.61 -0.72
N ALA A 9 26.28 -2.77 -0.03
CA ALA A 9 26.11 -2.86 1.42
C ALA A 9 27.29 -2.25 2.17
N VAL A 10 28.49 -2.34 1.60
CA VAL A 10 29.72 -1.83 2.20
C VAL A 10 29.94 -0.33 1.90
N ASN A 11 29.62 0.15 0.69
CA ASN A 11 30.03 1.50 0.25
C ASN A 11 28.93 2.57 0.27
N GLY A 12 27.64 2.22 0.37
CA GLY A 12 26.58 3.24 0.26
C GLY A 12 26.09 3.85 1.57
N GLY A 13 26.79 3.59 2.67
CA GLY A 13 26.59 4.27 3.95
C GLY A 13 25.15 4.26 4.48
N ILE A 14 24.78 5.34 5.18
CA ILE A 14 23.51 5.48 5.90
C ILE A 14 22.30 5.52 4.93
N ILE A 15 22.47 6.08 3.74
CA ILE A 15 21.38 6.26 2.78
C ILE A 15 20.91 4.91 2.21
N ASN A 16 21.82 4.00 1.88
CA ASN A 16 21.43 2.65 1.46
C ASN A 16 20.71 1.89 2.58
N GLY A 17 21.11 2.09 3.84
CA GLY A 17 20.38 1.58 5.00
C GLY A 17 18.94 2.10 5.08
N ALA A 18 18.74 3.39 4.82
CA ALA A 18 17.41 4.00 4.78
C ALA A 18 16.53 3.44 3.64
N ILE A 19 17.10 3.26 2.44
CA ILE A 19 16.39 2.65 1.30
C ILE A 19 15.97 1.22 1.62
N PHE A 20 16.86 0.42 2.23
CA PHE A 20 16.55 -0.95 2.64
C PHE A 20 15.46 -0.99 3.72
N PHE A 21 15.51 -0.10 4.71
CA PHE A 21 14.48 0.02 5.74
C PHE A 21 13.10 0.33 5.13
N VAL A 22 13.04 1.28 4.19
CA VAL A 22 11.81 1.59 3.45
C VAL A 22 11.33 0.39 2.64
N ALA A 23 12.23 -0.34 1.97
CA ALA A 23 11.88 -1.55 1.23
C ALA A 23 11.24 -2.63 2.13
N VAL A 24 11.83 -2.86 3.31
CA VAL A 24 11.31 -3.80 4.31
C VAL A 24 9.96 -3.34 4.86
N ALA A 25 9.78 -2.06 5.14
CA ALA A 25 8.50 -1.51 5.58
C ALA A 25 7.39 -1.69 4.53
N ILE A 26 7.70 -1.44 3.25
CA ILE A 26 6.77 -1.66 2.12
C ILE A 26 6.39 -3.13 2.01
N LEU A 27 7.37 -4.04 2.08
CA LEU A 27 7.12 -5.48 2.04
C LEU A 27 6.28 -5.95 3.24
N TYR A 28 6.55 -5.44 4.43
CA TYR A 28 5.80 -5.75 5.65
C TYR A 28 4.33 -5.33 5.53
N ILE A 29 4.07 -4.09 5.12
CA ILE A 29 2.70 -3.59 4.88
C ILE A 29 2.04 -4.41 3.78
N GLY A 30 2.76 -4.65 2.69
CA GLY A 30 2.31 -5.45 1.55
C GLY A 30 1.89 -6.88 1.93
N LEU A 31 2.71 -7.59 2.72
CA LEU A 31 2.39 -8.92 3.24
C LEU A 31 1.19 -8.85 4.19
N SER A 32 1.16 -7.89 5.11
CA SER A 32 0.05 -7.75 6.06
C SER A 32 -1.30 -7.58 5.34
N LYS A 33 -1.33 -6.80 4.25
CA LYS A 33 -2.52 -6.59 3.42
C LYS A 33 -2.85 -7.80 2.57
N LEU A 34 -1.85 -8.49 2.02
CA LEU A 34 -2.07 -9.74 1.30
C LEU A 34 -2.70 -10.81 2.21
N PHE A 35 -2.24 -10.90 3.47
CA PHE A 35 -2.82 -11.77 4.49
C PHE A 35 -4.21 -11.32 4.91
N GLN A 36 -4.47 -10.02 5.12
CA GLN A 36 -5.81 -9.50 5.39
C GLN A 36 -6.77 -9.82 4.25
N TYR A 37 -6.42 -9.61 2.99
CA TYR A 37 -7.29 -9.94 1.86
C TYR A 37 -7.50 -11.44 1.67
N LYS A 38 -6.51 -12.29 2.01
CA LYS A 38 -6.72 -13.75 2.04
C LYS A 38 -7.61 -14.18 3.23
N LYS A 39 -7.40 -13.60 4.41
CA LYS A 39 -8.17 -13.88 5.63
C LYS A 39 -9.62 -13.40 5.49
N ILE A 40 -9.83 -12.20 4.96
CA ILE A 40 -11.16 -11.67 4.62
C ILE A 40 -11.81 -12.56 3.56
N ARG A 41 -11.13 -13.12 2.55
CA ARG A 41 -11.78 -14.07 1.60
C ARG A 41 -12.22 -15.40 2.26
N LEU A 42 -11.54 -15.82 3.32
CA LEU A 42 -11.85 -17.05 4.08
C LEU A 42 -12.91 -16.83 5.16
N HIS A 43 -12.97 -15.63 5.76
CA HIS A 43 -14.02 -15.25 6.71
C HIS A 43 -15.20 -14.51 6.06
N SER A 44 -15.08 -13.86 4.90
CA SER A 44 -16.18 -13.09 4.27
C SER A 44 -17.29 -13.99 3.73
N LYS A 45 -17.03 -15.27 3.46
CA LYS A 45 -18.10 -16.23 3.16
C LYS A 45 -18.98 -16.54 4.38
N GLN A 46 -18.50 -16.25 5.60
CA GLN A 46 -19.14 -16.63 6.87
C GLN A 46 -19.52 -15.40 7.72
N GLN A 47 -18.69 -14.36 7.72
CA GLN A 47 -18.79 -13.13 8.50
C GLN A 47 -19.38 -11.94 7.71
N SER A 48 -19.30 -11.93 6.36
CA SER A 48 -20.20 -11.03 5.60
C SER A 48 -21.62 -11.56 5.63
N ALA A 49 -21.82 -12.89 5.66
CA ALA A 49 -23.13 -13.47 5.95
C ALA A 49 -23.60 -13.11 7.36
N GLU A 50 -22.75 -13.21 8.38
CA GLU A 50 -23.10 -12.89 9.79
C GLU A 50 -23.30 -11.40 10.08
N ASN A 51 -22.49 -10.49 9.52
CA ASN A 51 -22.68 -9.04 9.67
C ASN A 51 -23.86 -8.52 8.83
N LEU A 52 -24.09 -9.09 7.63
CA LEU A 52 -25.37 -8.89 6.94
C LEU A 52 -26.51 -9.48 7.76
N ASP A 53 -26.38 -10.66 8.37
CA ASP A 53 -27.41 -11.27 9.22
C ASP A 53 -27.68 -10.45 10.49
N TYR A 54 -26.70 -9.72 11.04
CA TYR A 54 -26.90 -8.75 12.11
C TYR A 54 -27.66 -7.50 11.61
N VAL A 55 -27.30 -6.99 10.43
CA VAL A 55 -28.04 -5.90 9.77
C VAL A 55 -29.46 -6.35 9.43
N TYR A 56 -29.64 -7.57 8.93
CA TYR A 56 -30.92 -8.23 8.67
C TYR A 56 -31.70 -8.53 9.95
N GLY A 57 -31.05 -8.91 11.05
CA GLY A 57 -31.70 -9.23 12.32
C GLY A 57 -32.24 -7.99 13.02
N SER A 58 -31.46 -6.90 13.05
CA SER A 58 -31.95 -5.59 13.50
C SER A 58 -33.03 -5.01 12.58
N PHE A 59 -32.99 -5.37 11.29
CA PHE A 59 -33.99 -4.99 10.30
C PHE A 59 -35.31 -5.74 10.44
N ILE A 60 -35.27 -7.07 10.64
CA ILE A 60 -36.45 -7.91 10.84
C ILE A 60 -37.10 -7.60 12.20
N ALA A 61 -36.31 -7.26 13.23
CA ALA A 61 -36.83 -6.75 14.50
C ALA A 61 -37.59 -5.42 14.35
N GLY A 62 -37.17 -4.55 13.42
CA GLY A 62 -37.87 -3.31 13.06
C GLY A 62 -39.10 -3.52 12.17
N PHE A 63 -39.24 -4.68 11.52
CA PHE A 63 -40.34 -5.01 10.60
C PHE A 63 -41.66 -5.35 11.30
N SER A 64 -41.65 -5.55 12.61
CA SER A 64 -42.83 -6.02 13.33
C SER A 64 -43.96 -4.98 13.43
N ASN A 65 -43.78 -3.70 13.01
CA ASN A 65 -44.82 -2.71 13.30
C ASN A 65 -45.04 -1.50 12.36
N ASN A 66 -44.40 -1.33 11.18
CA ASN A 66 -44.82 -0.21 10.30
C ASN A 66 -44.41 -0.28 8.81
N LYS A 67 -45.30 0.31 7.99
CA LYS A 67 -45.37 0.45 6.52
C LYS A 67 -44.05 0.38 5.72
N ASN A 68 -44.10 -0.47 4.69
CA ASN A 68 -43.03 -0.92 3.78
C ASN A 68 -42.06 0.17 3.24
N SER A 69 -42.48 1.43 3.07
CA SER A 69 -41.60 2.51 2.59
C SER A 69 -40.52 2.94 3.59
N CYS A 70 -40.78 2.77 4.90
CA CYS A 70 -39.79 3.10 5.94
C CYS A 70 -38.65 2.06 5.94
N SER A 71 -38.97 0.79 5.65
CA SER A 71 -38.02 -0.31 5.68
C SER A 71 -36.87 -0.16 4.67
N LEU A 72 -37.14 0.14 3.40
CA LEU A 72 -36.06 0.33 2.41
C LEU A 72 -35.12 1.48 2.81
N GLN A 73 -35.66 2.56 3.38
CA GLN A 73 -34.87 3.71 3.80
C GLN A 73 -34.03 3.40 5.04
N PHE A 74 -34.57 2.62 6.00
CA PHE A 74 -33.81 2.07 7.12
C PHE A 74 -32.66 1.15 6.66
N PHE A 75 -32.93 0.24 5.71
CA PHE A 75 -31.89 -0.62 5.13
C PHE A 75 -30.78 0.22 4.49
N LYS A 76 -31.15 1.18 3.63
CA LYS A 76 -30.18 2.06 2.96
C LYS A 76 -29.31 2.83 3.95
N ASN A 77 -29.91 3.38 5.01
CA ASN A 77 -29.17 4.12 6.04
C ASN A 77 -28.20 3.19 6.78
N ARG A 78 -28.66 2.02 7.22
CA ARG A 78 -27.82 1.06 7.96
C ARG A 78 -26.71 0.44 7.09
N TYR A 79 -27.04 0.13 5.84
CA TYR A 79 -26.07 -0.33 4.85
C TYR A 79 -25.01 0.74 4.56
N ARG A 80 -25.41 2.02 4.48
CA ARG A 80 -24.47 3.14 4.33
C ARG A 80 -23.54 3.26 5.53
N GLU A 81 -24.06 3.14 6.76
CA GLU A 81 -23.24 3.11 7.98
C GLU A 81 -22.22 1.97 7.94
N TYR A 82 -22.64 0.76 7.51
CA TYR A 82 -21.74 -0.37 7.34
C TYR A 82 -20.64 -0.10 6.32
N LEU A 83 -20.98 0.46 5.15
CA LEU A 83 -19.99 0.82 4.12
C LEU A 83 -18.96 1.84 4.62
N LEU A 84 -19.40 2.82 5.43
CA LEU A 84 -18.52 3.83 6.02
C LEU A 84 -17.51 3.23 7.00
N MET A 85 -17.78 2.05 7.57
CA MET A 85 -16.84 1.35 8.44
C MET A 85 -15.90 0.44 7.64
N VAL A 86 -16.44 -0.27 6.65
CA VAL A 86 -15.71 -1.34 5.94
C VAL A 86 -14.77 -0.82 4.84
N ILE A 87 -15.17 0.20 4.09
CA ILE A 87 -14.35 0.73 2.98
C ILE A 87 -13.02 1.30 3.51
N PRO A 88 -13.01 2.16 4.56
CA PRO A 88 -11.75 2.69 5.09
C PRO A 88 -10.85 1.60 5.68
N GLU A 89 -11.42 0.53 6.25
CA GLU A 89 -10.64 -0.59 6.77
C GLU A 89 -9.91 -1.34 5.63
N LEU A 90 -10.58 -1.53 4.48
CA LEU A 90 -10.02 -2.12 3.27
C LEU A 90 -8.96 -1.23 2.59
N GLU A 91 -9.09 0.09 2.72
CA GLU A 91 -8.17 1.11 2.17
C GLU A 91 -6.96 1.38 3.07
N SER A 92 -7.13 1.21 4.38
CA SER A 92 -6.11 1.50 5.38
C SER A 92 -4.77 0.84 5.00
N GLY A 93 -3.65 1.53 5.19
CA GLY A 93 -2.33 0.99 4.92
C GLY A 93 -1.89 0.97 3.44
N LEU A 94 -2.80 0.98 2.47
CA LEU A 94 -2.43 1.12 1.06
C LEU A 94 -1.90 2.52 0.76
N ASP A 95 -2.56 3.56 1.28
CA ASP A 95 -2.10 4.94 1.09
C ASP A 95 -0.71 5.15 1.69
N THR A 96 -0.45 4.62 2.89
CA THR A 96 0.88 4.68 3.51
C THR A 96 1.93 3.93 2.69
N MET A 97 1.54 2.79 2.10
CA MET A 97 2.42 2.04 1.20
C MET A 97 2.74 2.86 -0.05
N ALA A 98 1.75 3.53 -0.65
CA ALA A 98 1.92 4.41 -1.80
C ALA A 98 2.86 5.58 -1.48
N THR A 99 2.75 6.18 -0.30
CA THR A 99 3.65 7.26 0.14
C THR A 99 5.09 6.75 0.29
N LEU A 100 5.30 5.60 0.93
CA LEU A 100 6.64 5.02 1.10
C LEU A 100 7.30 4.66 -0.25
N ILE A 101 6.53 4.14 -1.20
CA ILE A 101 7.00 3.84 -2.55
C ILE A 101 7.46 5.11 -3.26
N GLN A 102 6.73 6.23 -3.09
CA GLN A 102 7.10 7.53 -3.67
C GLN A 102 8.35 8.13 -3.02
N ILE A 103 8.59 7.87 -1.73
CA ILE A 103 9.77 8.36 -1.00
C ILE A 103 11.04 7.59 -1.40
N ALA A 104 10.95 6.30 -1.73
CA ALA A 104 12.08 5.46 -2.11
C ALA A 104 12.99 6.05 -3.23
N PRO A 105 12.47 6.53 -4.38
CA PRO A 105 13.32 7.15 -5.40
C PRO A 105 13.90 8.50 -4.96
N PHE A 106 13.18 9.27 -4.12
CA PHE A 106 13.71 10.52 -3.57
C PHE A 106 14.87 10.28 -2.59
N LEU A 107 14.83 9.19 -1.82
CA LEU A 107 15.98 8.76 -1.01
C LEU A 107 17.19 8.38 -1.87
N GLY A 108 16.96 7.70 -3.00
CA GLY A 108 18.02 7.39 -3.96
C GLY A 108 18.68 8.65 -4.56
N LEU A 109 17.85 9.63 -4.94
CA LEU A 109 18.29 10.94 -5.43
C LEU A 109 19.07 11.71 -4.34
N LEU A 110 18.58 11.71 -3.10
CA LEU A 110 19.31 12.30 -1.97
C LEU A 110 20.69 11.64 -1.80
N GLY A 111 20.77 10.32 -2.01
CA GLY A 111 22.03 9.58 -2.03
C GLY A 111 23.01 10.07 -3.08
N THR A 112 22.54 10.33 -4.31
CA THR A 112 23.41 10.89 -5.35
C THR A 112 23.94 12.26 -4.98
N VAL A 113 23.10 13.12 -4.42
CA VAL A 113 23.51 14.48 -4.03
C VAL A 113 24.56 14.41 -2.93
N ALA A 114 24.34 13.58 -1.91
CA ALA A 114 25.29 13.39 -0.82
C ALA A 114 26.64 12.82 -1.31
N GLY A 115 26.62 11.78 -2.14
CA GLY A 115 27.84 11.16 -2.67
C GLY A 115 28.62 12.08 -3.62
N MET A 116 27.93 12.92 -4.40
CA MET A 116 28.58 13.93 -5.22
C MET A 116 29.21 15.06 -4.39
N ILE A 117 28.58 15.47 -3.28
CA ILE A 117 29.16 16.45 -2.34
C ILE A 117 30.46 15.90 -1.75
N GLU A 118 30.48 14.63 -1.33
CA GLU A 118 31.67 13.97 -0.81
C GLU A 118 32.77 13.87 -1.87
N THR A 119 32.40 13.48 -3.10
CA THR A 119 33.32 13.41 -4.24
C THR A 119 33.97 14.76 -4.52
N PHE A 120 33.21 15.86 -4.50
CA PHE A 120 33.76 17.20 -4.68
C PHE A 120 34.69 17.62 -3.53
N SER A 121 34.38 17.23 -2.29
CA SER A 121 35.26 17.49 -1.14
C SER A 121 36.60 16.74 -1.22
N LEU A 122 36.63 15.57 -1.86
CA LEU A 122 37.88 14.85 -2.10
C LEU A 122 38.74 15.56 -3.15
N ILE A 123 38.12 16.15 -4.18
CA ILE A 123 38.83 16.93 -5.20
C ILE A 123 39.49 18.17 -4.60
N THR A 124 38.81 18.88 -3.68
CA THR A 124 39.38 20.06 -3.04
C THR A 124 40.55 19.73 -2.13
N THR A 125 40.55 18.53 -1.53
CA THR A 125 41.57 18.10 -0.56
C THR A 125 42.79 17.45 -1.23
N TYR A 126 42.56 16.59 -2.22
CA TYR A 126 43.61 15.78 -2.87
C TYR A 126 43.96 16.24 -4.29
N GLY A 127 43.26 17.26 -4.80
CA GLY A 127 43.39 17.73 -6.19
C GLY A 127 42.77 16.77 -7.20
N THR A 128 42.86 17.11 -8.49
CA THR A 128 42.32 16.31 -9.60
C THR A 128 43.27 15.19 -10.06
N ALA A 129 44.32 14.89 -9.30
CA ALA A 129 45.43 14.05 -9.75
C ALA A 129 45.11 12.55 -9.83
N ASN A 130 44.10 12.04 -9.11
CA ASN A 130 43.72 10.62 -9.13
C ASN A 130 42.31 10.41 -9.72
N PRO A 131 42.19 10.10 -11.04
CA PRO A 131 40.91 9.87 -11.70
C PRO A 131 40.17 8.62 -11.20
N VAL A 132 40.85 7.69 -10.53
CA VAL A 132 40.23 6.47 -10.00
C VAL A 132 39.28 6.79 -8.85
N ILE A 133 39.73 7.60 -7.88
CA ILE A 133 38.93 8.00 -6.70
C ILE A 133 37.67 8.76 -7.14
N LEU A 134 37.82 9.64 -8.13
CA LEU A 134 36.72 10.43 -8.67
C LEU A 134 35.66 9.54 -9.34
N THR A 135 36.12 8.58 -10.14
CA THR A 135 35.23 7.63 -10.83
C THR A 135 34.49 6.72 -9.84
N GLU A 136 35.15 6.35 -8.74
CA GLU A 136 34.55 5.56 -7.67
C GLU A 136 33.41 6.30 -6.97
N GLY A 137 33.60 7.57 -6.58
CA GLY A 137 32.58 8.38 -5.92
C GLY A 137 31.34 8.63 -6.80
N ILE A 138 31.55 8.88 -8.10
CA ILE A 138 30.45 9.02 -9.08
C ILE A 138 29.69 7.69 -9.22
N THR A 139 30.41 6.58 -9.30
CA THR A 139 29.81 5.25 -9.47
C THR A 139 28.94 4.90 -8.25
N VAL A 140 29.45 5.12 -7.03
CA VAL A 140 28.67 4.90 -5.79
C VAL A 140 27.42 5.77 -5.77
N SER A 141 27.54 7.05 -6.16
CA SER A 141 26.41 7.97 -6.24
C SER A 141 25.33 7.45 -7.21
N LEU A 142 25.70 7.12 -8.45
CA LEU A 142 24.74 6.62 -9.45
C LEU A 142 24.09 5.31 -9.02
N LEU A 143 24.83 4.44 -8.34
CA LEU A 143 24.29 3.24 -7.75
C LEU A 143 23.16 3.61 -6.77
N THR A 144 23.33 4.48 -5.77
CA THR A 144 22.25 4.75 -4.80
C THR A 144 20.89 5.14 -5.43
N THR A 145 20.91 5.89 -6.54
CA THR A 145 19.67 6.19 -7.31
C THR A 145 19.09 4.95 -7.96
N GLN A 146 19.93 4.13 -8.59
CA GLN A 146 19.50 2.86 -9.16
C GLN A 146 18.81 1.98 -8.11
N ALA A 147 19.33 1.88 -6.89
CA ALA A 147 18.69 1.09 -5.83
C ALA A 147 17.30 1.62 -5.46
N GLY A 148 17.16 2.93 -5.29
CA GLY A 148 15.86 3.55 -5.00
C GLY A 148 14.81 3.19 -6.07
N LEU A 149 15.20 3.20 -7.34
CA LEU A 149 14.34 2.84 -8.47
C LEU A 149 14.04 1.34 -8.53
N VAL A 150 15.05 0.49 -8.31
CA VAL A 150 14.91 -0.98 -8.33
C VAL A 150 13.98 -1.45 -7.22
N VAL A 151 13.92 -0.75 -6.08
CA VAL A 151 12.94 -1.03 -5.02
C VAL A 151 11.56 -0.45 -5.38
N ALA A 152 11.50 0.81 -5.81
CA ALA A 152 10.22 1.51 -6.02
C ALA A 152 9.37 0.87 -7.13
N PHE A 153 9.99 0.48 -8.25
CA PHE A 153 9.29 -0.05 -9.41
C PHE A 153 8.48 -1.34 -9.13
N PRO A 154 9.08 -2.44 -8.64
CA PRO A 154 8.32 -3.66 -8.33
C PRO A 154 7.31 -3.43 -7.20
N CYS A 155 7.63 -2.59 -6.21
CA CYS A 155 6.70 -2.26 -5.14
C CYS A 155 5.47 -1.51 -5.66
N MET A 156 5.62 -0.61 -6.63
CA MET A 156 4.52 0.10 -7.28
C MET A 156 3.60 -0.85 -8.05
N LEU A 157 4.16 -1.80 -8.79
CA LEU A 157 3.38 -2.85 -9.46
C LEU A 157 2.58 -3.69 -8.46
N PHE A 158 3.21 -4.07 -7.34
CA PHE A 158 2.56 -4.83 -6.28
C PHE A 158 1.45 -4.03 -5.59
N HIS A 159 1.67 -2.74 -5.31
CA HIS A 159 0.64 -1.83 -4.78
C HIS A 159 -0.57 -1.76 -5.72
N ASN A 160 -0.35 -1.58 -7.02
CA ASN A 160 -1.44 -1.52 -8.01
C ASN A 160 -2.26 -2.83 -8.05
N TYR A 161 -1.59 -3.99 -7.92
CA TYR A 161 -2.28 -5.27 -7.80
C TYR A 161 -3.18 -5.33 -6.55
N LEU A 162 -2.70 -4.85 -5.40
CA LEU A 162 -3.49 -4.80 -4.18
C LEU A 162 -4.68 -3.83 -4.30
N CYS A 163 -4.50 -2.67 -4.92
CA CYS A 163 -5.57 -1.71 -5.19
C CYS A 163 -6.67 -2.32 -6.07
N ASN A 164 -6.30 -2.99 -7.17
CA ASN A 164 -7.27 -3.67 -8.03
C ASN A 164 -8.07 -4.74 -7.27
N LYS A 165 -7.41 -5.49 -6.39
CA LYS A 165 -8.05 -6.50 -5.56
C LYS A 165 -9.00 -5.88 -4.54
N LYS A 166 -8.61 -4.76 -3.92
CA LYS A 166 -9.49 -3.98 -3.04
C LYS A 166 -10.73 -3.52 -3.79
N GLU A 167 -10.58 -2.90 -4.95
CA GLU A 167 -11.71 -2.42 -5.74
C GLU A 167 -12.66 -3.54 -6.13
N PHE A 168 -12.14 -4.73 -6.43
CA PHE A 168 -12.98 -5.91 -6.68
C PHE A 168 -13.84 -6.27 -5.46
N LEU A 169 -13.25 -6.32 -4.26
CA LEU A 169 -13.98 -6.61 -3.02
C LEU A 169 -15.04 -5.55 -2.71
N VAL A 170 -14.68 -4.27 -2.89
CA VAL A 170 -15.62 -3.17 -2.70
C VAL A 170 -16.80 -3.29 -3.67
N ARG A 171 -16.54 -3.56 -4.96
CA ARG A 171 -17.59 -3.79 -5.97
C ARG A 171 -18.51 -4.96 -5.59
N GLU A 172 -17.95 -6.05 -5.06
CA GLU A 172 -18.73 -7.21 -4.62
C GLU A 172 -19.70 -6.83 -3.50
N ILE A 173 -19.23 -6.12 -2.46
CA ILE A 173 -20.07 -5.63 -1.35
C ILE A 173 -21.19 -4.73 -1.89
N PHE A 174 -20.86 -3.74 -2.74
CA PHE A 174 -21.85 -2.85 -3.35
C PHE A 174 -22.93 -3.60 -4.15
N SER A 175 -22.53 -4.58 -4.95
CA SER A 175 -23.47 -5.39 -5.76
C SER A 175 -24.44 -6.20 -4.89
N GLN A 176 -23.98 -6.73 -3.75
CA GLN A 176 -24.82 -7.46 -2.81
C GLN A 176 -25.85 -6.53 -2.14
N GLY A 177 -25.43 -5.35 -1.70
CA GLY A 177 -26.35 -4.36 -1.12
C GLY A 177 -27.45 -3.90 -2.09
N GLU A 178 -27.09 -3.62 -3.35
CA GLU A 178 -28.05 -3.25 -4.40
C GLU A 178 -29.03 -4.39 -4.72
N TYR A 179 -28.53 -5.63 -4.79
CA TYR A 179 -29.38 -6.81 -4.98
C TYR A 179 -30.45 -6.91 -3.88
N ILE A 180 -30.05 -6.75 -2.61
CA ILE A 180 -30.97 -6.79 -1.47
C ILE A 180 -31.98 -5.65 -1.52
N ALA A 181 -31.52 -4.43 -1.81
CA ALA A 181 -32.40 -3.27 -1.96
C ALA A 181 -33.46 -3.49 -3.06
N SER A 182 -33.09 -4.15 -4.16
CA SER A 182 -34.01 -4.46 -5.26
C SER A 182 -35.10 -5.46 -4.88
N GLN A 183 -34.78 -6.44 -4.02
CA GLN A 183 -35.75 -7.41 -3.50
C GLN A 183 -36.75 -6.76 -2.55
N LEU A 184 -36.28 -5.83 -1.71
CA LEU A 184 -37.12 -5.08 -0.79
C LEU A 184 -38.08 -4.12 -1.51
N LYS A 185 -37.69 -3.58 -2.68
CA LYS A 185 -38.57 -2.73 -3.49
C LYS A 185 -39.74 -3.50 -4.13
N LYS A 186 -39.60 -4.82 -4.32
CA LYS A 186 -40.60 -5.68 -4.99
C LYS A 186 -41.62 -6.31 -4.03
N ARG A 187 -41.41 -6.25 -2.71
CA ARG A 187 -42.35 -6.69 -1.67
C ARG A 187 -43.14 -5.51 -1.13
#